data_AF-Q693D2-F1
#
_entry.id   AF-Q693D2-F1
#
_cell.length_a   1.000
_cell.length_b   1.000
_cell.length_c   1.000
_cell.angle_alpha   90.00
_cell.angle_beta   90.00
_cell.angle_gamma   90.00
#
_symmetry.space_group_name_H-M   'P 1'
#
loop_
_entity.id
_entity.type
_entity.pdbx_description
1 polymer ?
#
loop_
_entity_poly.entity_id
_entity_poly.type
_entity_poly.pdbx_seq_one_letter_code
_entity_poly.pdbx_strand_id
1 'polypeptide(L)'
;QCPIRPGGSYTYRFNIEEQDGTLWWHAHSRWLRATVYGALIIRPPLSNPHYPFPVLPKREFTLLLGEWWDRNPMDVLNMAQFTGAAPNVSDAFTINGQPGDFYRCSSQETLRFLVGSGETVLLRVINSGLNQELFFGVANHKLTVVAADASYTKPFSTNVIMLGPGQTTDVLLTADQPPAHYYMAAHAYNSANAPFDNTTTTAILEYKDAPC
;
A
#
# COMPACT_ATOMS: atom_id res chain seq x y z
N GLN A 1 11.25 -17.57 15.32
CA GLN A 1 12.11 -18.73 14.94
C GLN A 1 13.56 -18.28 14.76
N CYS A 2 14.53 -19.21 14.79
CA CYS A 2 15.89 -18.90 14.31
C CYS A 2 15.86 -18.54 12.81
N PRO A 3 16.76 -17.66 12.32
CA PRO A 3 16.78 -17.27 10.91
C PRO A 3 17.03 -18.45 9.96
N ILE A 4 16.36 -18.43 8.81
CA ILE A 4 16.67 -19.33 7.69
C ILE A 4 18.01 -18.88 7.12
N ARG A 5 19.04 -19.74 7.20
CA ARG A 5 20.39 -19.42 6.72
C ARG A 5 20.44 -19.45 5.18
N PRO A 6 21.40 -18.76 4.54
CA PRO A 6 21.65 -18.89 3.11
C PRO A 6 21.79 -20.35 2.70
N GLY A 7 21.07 -20.76 1.64
CA GLY A 7 21.00 -22.15 1.17
C GLY A 7 20.05 -23.06 1.97
N GLY A 8 19.46 -22.57 3.06
CA GLY A 8 18.44 -23.29 3.83
C GLY A 8 17.02 -23.06 3.29
N SER A 9 16.09 -23.91 3.74
CA SER A 9 14.67 -23.80 3.43
C SER A 9 13.83 -24.07 4.68
N TYR A 10 12.66 -23.45 4.75
CA TYR A 10 11.67 -23.73 5.80
C TYR A 10 10.26 -23.70 5.19
N THR A 11 9.40 -24.61 5.64
CA THR A 11 7.99 -24.65 5.22
C THR A 11 7.12 -23.99 6.28
N TYR A 12 6.56 -22.83 5.95
CA TYR A 12 5.52 -22.19 6.76
C TYR A 12 4.19 -22.92 6.56
N ARG A 13 3.52 -23.29 7.65
CA ARG A 13 2.18 -23.88 7.64
C ARG A 13 1.31 -23.10 8.63
N PHE A 14 0.19 -22.59 8.15
CA PHE A 14 -0.79 -21.87 8.93
C PHE A 14 -2.17 -22.10 8.33
N ASN A 15 -3.20 -21.98 9.16
CA ASN A 15 -4.59 -22.03 8.75
C ASN A 15 -5.14 -20.61 8.74
N ILE A 16 -6.00 -20.33 7.77
CA ILE A 16 -6.83 -19.13 7.73
C ILE A 16 -8.21 -19.55 8.22
N GLU A 17 -8.69 -18.92 9.28
CA GLU A 17 -9.94 -19.31 9.93
C GLU A 17 -11.00 -18.21 9.80
N GLU A 18 -10.75 -17.06 10.45
CA GLU A 18 -11.73 -15.97 10.54
C GLU A 18 -11.37 -14.76 9.67
N GLN A 19 -10.19 -14.74 9.07
CA GLN A 19 -9.73 -13.63 8.25
C GLN A 19 -10.35 -13.68 6.86
N ASP A 20 -10.86 -12.54 6.39
CA ASP A 20 -11.35 -12.35 5.01
C ASP A 20 -11.07 -10.91 4.57
N GLY A 21 -10.39 -10.75 3.43
CA GLY A 21 -9.90 -9.46 2.94
C GLY A 21 -8.39 -9.43 2.77
N THR A 22 -7.79 -8.27 3.01
CA THR A 22 -6.38 -8.03 2.73
C THR A 22 -5.52 -8.21 3.97
N LEU A 23 -4.47 -9.02 3.86
CA LEU A 23 -3.31 -9.05 4.74
C LEU A 23 -2.05 -8.87 3.88
N TRP A 24 -0.89 -9.01 4.49
CA TRP A 24 0.40 -8.99 3.81
C TRP A 24 1.40 -9.90 4.53
N TRP A 25 2.44 -10.29 3.82
CA TRP A 25 3.60 -10.99 4.36
C TRP A 25 4.83 -10.13 4.21
N HIS A 26 5.79 -10.28 5.11
CA HIS A 26 7.06 -9.58 5.04
C HIS A 26 8.17 -10.35 5.75
N ALA A 27 9.42 -10.06 5.39
CA ALA A 27 10.56 -10.53 6.16
C ALA A 27 10.48 -9.99 7.59
N HIS A 28 10.54 -10.87 8.58
CA HIS A 28 10.54 -10.48 9.98
C HIS A 28 11.94 -10.59 10.60
N SER A 29 12.96 -10.24 9.81
CA SER A 29 14.37 -10.22 10.22
C SER A 29 14.99 -8.88 9.88
N ARG A 30 15.32 -8.09 10.91
CA ARG A 30 15.89 -6.75 10.78
C ARG A 30 15.07 -5.89 9.79
N TRP A 31 15.74 -5.08 8.96
CA TRP A 31 15.11 -4.19 7.98
C TRP A 31 14.93 -4.84 6.60
N LEU A 32 14.99 -6.18 6.50
CA LEU A 32 14.77 -6.87 5.21
C LEU A 32 13.38 -6.63 4.63
N ARG A 33 12.38 -6.29 5.47
CA ARG A 33 11.04 -5.90 4.97
C ARG A 33 11.02 -4.59 4.18
N ALA A 34 12.13 -3.86 4.08
CA ALA A 34 12.24 -2.73 3.17
C ALA A 34 12.09 -3.14 1.70
N THR A 35 12.41 -4.40 1.37
CA THR A 35 12.32 -4.91 -0.02
C THR A 35 11.71 -6.31 -0.11
N VAL A 36 11.60 -7.04 1.01
CA VAL A 36 11.07 -8.41 1.04
C VAL A 36 9.70 -8.42 1.71
N TYR A 37 8.66 -8.18 0.91
CA TYR A 37 7.27 -8.16 1.34
C TYR A 37 6.33 -8.37 0.14
N GLY A 38 5.05 -8.62 0.43
CA GLY A 38 4.01 -8.72 -0.58
C GLY A 38 2.63 -8.87 0.03
N ALA A 39 1.59 -8.72 -0.78
CA ALA A 39 0.21 -8.87 -0.33
C ALA A 39 -0.15 -10.34 -0.09
N LEU A 40 -1.05 -10.56 0.86
CA LEU A 40 -1.72 -11.82 1.14
C LEU A 40 -3.23 -11.56 1.04
N ILE A 41 -3.83 -11.90 -0.10
CA ILE A 41 -5.26 -11.66 -0.32
C ILE A 41 -6.04 -12.91 0.05
N ILE A 42 -6.93 -12.76 1.01
CA ILE A 42 -7.86 -13.79 1.46
C ILE A 42 -9.22 -13.42 0.90
N ARG A 43 -9.79 -14.32 0.10
CA ARG A 43 -11.10 -14.11 -0.52
C ARG A 43 -12.18 -14.86 0.26
N PRO A 44 -13.45 -14.44 0.16
CA PRO A 44 -14.56 -15.17 0.74
C PRO A 44 -14.54 -16.64 0.32
N PRO A 45 -14.99 -17.56 1.20
CA PRO A 45 -15.02 -18.98 0.89
C PRO A 45 -15.78 -19.26 -0.40
N LEU A 46 -15.29 -20.20 -1.21
CA LEU A 46 -15.97 -20.61 -2.44
C LEU A 46 -17.39 -21.16 -2.17
N SER A 47 -17.65 -21.65 -0.96
CA SER A 47 -18.96 -22.11 -0.51
C SER A 47 -19.96 -20.96 -0.31
N ASN A 48 -19.49 -19.74 -0.03
CA ASN A 48 -20.30 -18.54 0.11
C ASN A 48 -19.51 -17.31 -0.38
N PRO A 49 -19.37 -17.12 -1.71
CA PRO A 49 -18.53 -16.09 -2.30
C PRO A 49 -19.22 -14.73 -2.25
N HIS A 50 -19.51 -14.23 -1.04
CA HIS A 50 -20.25 -13.00 -0.83
C HIS A 50 -19.42 -11.98 -0.05
N TYR A 51 -19.06 -10.90 -0.73
CA TYR A 51 -18.57 -9.70 -0.06
C TYR A 51 -19.76 -8.93 0.55
N PRO A 52 -19.71 -8.51 1.83
CA PRO A 52 -20.74 -7.70 2.46
C PRO A 52 -20.63 -6.22 2.06
N PHE A 53 -20.28 -5.96 0.80
CA PHE A 53 -20.07 -4.63 0.26
C PHE A 53 -21.39 -4.02 -0.25
N PRO A 54 -21.55 -2.70 -0.20
CA PRO A 54 -22.75 -2.05 -0.76
C PRO A 54 -22.82 -2.18 -2.29
N VAL A 55 -21.67 -2.26 -2.96
CA VAL A 55 -21.54 -2.44 -4.40
C VAL A 55 -20.43 -3.44 -4.66
N LEU A 56 -20.67 -4.42 -5.53
CA LEU A 56 -19.65 -5.40 -5.90
C LEU A 56 -18.62 -4.76 -6.84
N PRO A 57 -17.32 -4.83 -6.52
CA PRO A 57 -16.27 -4.28 -7.36
C PRO A 57 -16.11 -5.13 -8.63
N LYS A 58 -15.93 -4.48 -9.77
CA LYS A 58 -15.66 -5.15 -11.06
C LYS A 58 -14.21 -5.62 -11.17
N ARG A 59 -13.30 -4.96 -10.44
CA ARG A 59 -11.86 -5.24 -10.39
C ARG A 59 -11.30 -4.98 -8.99
N GLU A 60 -10.19 -5.64 -8.69
CA GLU A 60 -9.41 -5.40 -7.50
C GLU A 60 -8.00 -4.95 -7.89
N PHE A 61 -7.48 -3.94 -7.19
CA PHE A 61 -6.10 -3.49 -7.32
C PHE A 61 -5.42 -3.54 -5.96
N THR A 62 -4.24 -4.15 -5.91
CA THR A 62 -3.40 -4.15 -4.70
C THR A 62 -2.45 -2.97 -4.76
N LEU A 63 -2.40 -2.18 -3.69
CA LEU A 63 -1.56 -0.99 -3.55
C LEU A 63 -0.67 -1.15 -2.31
N LEU A 64 0.61 -1.45 -2.54
CA LEU A 64 1.65 -1.54 -1.53
C LEU A 64 2.34 -0.18 -1.38
N LEU A 65 2.06 0.53 -0.30
CA LEU A 65 2.77 1.76 0.05
C LEU A 65 4.08 1.39 0.74
N GLY A 66 5.21 1.80 0.17
CA GLY A 66 6.54 1.41 0.63
C GLY A 66 7.51 2.58 0.76
N GLU A 67 8.74 2.27 1.14
CA GLU A 67 9.85 3.21 1.26
C GLU A 67 11.06 2.67 0.49
N TRP A 68 11.84 3.57 -0.09
CA TRP A 68 13.07 3.28 -0.82
C TRP A 68 14.24 4.04 -0.20
N TRP A 69 15.38 3.35 -0.13
CA TRP A 69 16.67 3.96 0.18
C TRP A 69 17.63 3.64 -0.96
N ASP A 70 18.38 4.63 -1.41
CA ASP A 70 19.50 4.43 -2.33
C ASP A 70 20.62 3.63 -1.67
N ARG A 71 20.72 3.74 -0.34
CA ARG A 71 21.61 2.90 0.48
C ARG A 71 20.96 1.57 0.80
N ASN A 72 21.80 0.56 1.02
CA ASN A 72 21.34 -0.71 1.57
C ASN A 72 20.62 -0.47 2.92
N PRO A 73 19.33 -0.86 3.07
CA PRO A 73 18.57 -0.66 4.30
C PRO A 73 19.23 -1.28 5.54
N MET A 74 20.04 -2.32 5.35
CA MET A 74 20.81 -2.93 6.43
C MET A 74 21.92 -2.03 6.95
N ASP A 75 22.54 -1.23 6.08
CA ASP A 75 23.59 -0.29 6.47
C ASP A 75 22.99 0.92 7.19
N VAL A 76 21.80 1.37 6.76
CA VAL A 76 21.01 2.41 7.48
C VAL A 76 20.72 1.95 8.91
N LEU A 77 20.22 0.72 9.07
CA LEU A 77 19.97 0.14 10.39
C LEU A 77 21.25 0.02 11.23
N ASN A 78 22.33 -0.53 10.66
CA ASN A 78 23.59 -0.73 11.38
C ASN A 78 24.18 0.61 11.86
N MET A 79 24.08 1.66 11.04
CA MET A 79 24.55 3.00 11.41
C MET A 79 23.74 3.61 12.56
N ALA A 80 22.41 3.48 12.53
CA ALA A 80 21.55 3.91 13.62
C ALA A 80 21.88 3.18 14.93
N GLN A 81 22.11 1.86 14.86
CA GLN A 81 22.49 1.05 16.03
C GLN A 81 23.87 1.43 16.59
N PHE A 82 24.84 1.70 15.72
CA PHE A 82 26.19 2.08 16.13
C PHE A 82 26.23 3.46 16.80
N THR A 83 25.48 4.42 16.25
CA THR A 83 25.49 5.82 16.73
C THR A 83 24.50 6.08 17.86
N GLY A 84 23.44 5.27 17.98
CA GLY A 84 22.29 5.53 18.84
C GLY A 84 21.36 6.63 18.33
N ALA A 85 21.62 7.18 17.14
CA ALA A 85 20.78 8.19 16.50
C ALA A 85 19.59 7.57 15.76
N ALA A 86 18.64 8.42 15.36
CA ALA A 86 17.55 8.00 14.46
C ALA A 86 18.13 7.50 13.12
N PRO A 87 17.49 6.50 12.47
CA PRO A 87 17.89 6.07 11.14
C PRO A 87 17.69 7.19 10.11
N ASN A 88 18.49 7.17 9.04
CA ASN A 88 18.29 8.08 7.92
C ASN A 88 16.88 7.90 7.34
N VAL A 89 16.25 9.03 7.01
CA VAL A 89 14.98 9.07 6.28
C VAL A 89 15.13 8.36 4.92
N SER A 90 14.03 7.82 4.42
CA SER A 90 13.94 7.26 3.07
C SER A 90 14.20 8.32 2.01
N ASP A 91 14.69 7.88 0.86
CA ASP A 91 14.94 8.72 -0.31
C ASP A 91 13.67 8.88 -1.16
N ALA A 92 12.73 7.92 -1.05
CA ALA A 92 11.40 8.02 -1.64
C ALA A 92 10.37 7.15 -0.94
N PHE A 93 9.12 7.61 -0.90
CA PHE A 93 7.97 6.73 -0.82
C PHE A 93 7.69 6.07 -2.17
N THR A 94 7.01 4.92 -2.14
CA THR A 94 6.62 4.18 -3.35
C THR A 94 5.18 3.68 -3.29
N ILE A 95 4.54 3.56 -4.45
CA ILE A 95 3.32 2.77 -4.65
C ILE A 95 3.70 1.58 -5.53
N ASN A 96 3.52 0.35 -5.02
CA ASN A 96 3.91 -0.90 -5.67
C ASN A 96 5.39 -0.89 -6.16
N GLY A 97 6.28 -0.30 -5.34
CA GLY A 97 7.71 -0.24 -5.62
C GLY A 97 8.14 0.89 -6.57
N GLN A 98 7.21 1.68 -7.09
CA GLN A 98 7.51 2.82 -7.97
C GLN A 98 7.33 4.15 -7.24
N PRO A 99 8.31 5.08 -7.30
CA PRO A 99 8.19 6.39 -6.64
C PRO A 99 7.09 7.28 -7.20
N GLY A 100 6.88 7.26 -8.53
CA GLY A 100 5.91 8.10 -9.22
C GLY A 100 6.51 9.34 -9.87
N ASP A 101 5.67 10.26 -10.37
CA ASP A 101 6.07 11.30 -11.34
C ASP A 101 7.01 12.37 -10.80
N PHE A 102 7.04 12.57 -9.47
CA PHE A 102 7.73 13.71 -8.87
C PHE A 102 9.15 13.42 -8.38
N TYR A 103 9.64 12.19 -8.54
CA TYR A 103 11.03 11.84 -8.25
C TYR A 103 11.90 11.89 -9.51
N ARG A 104 13.22 11.98 -9.30
CA ARG A 104 14.17 11.90 -10.41
C ARG A 104 14.17 10.47 -10.95
N CYS A 105 14.21 10.35 -12.27
CA CYS A 105 14.35 9.07 -12.97
C CYS A 105 13.19 8.07 -12.78
N SER A 106 12.01 8.51 -12.37
CA SER A 106 10.88 7.61 -12.03
C SER A 106 9.63 7.79 -12.91
N SER A 107 9.40 8.97 -13.49
CA SER A 107 8.14 9.31 -14.18
C SER A 107 7.77 8.40 -15.35
N GLN A 108 8.75 7.77 -15.99
CA GLN A 108 8.52 6.83 -17.09
C GLN A 108 7.91 5.49 -16.62
N GLU A 109 8.09 5.13 -15.35
CA GLU A 109 7.63 3.87 -14.76
C GLU A 109 6.47 4.06 -13.78
N THR A 110 5.94 5.29 -13.66
CA THR A 110 4.77 5.59 -12.83
C THR A 110 3.61 4.67 -13.20
N LEU A 111 3.10 3.95 -12.21
CA LEU A 111 2.07 2.94 -12.41
C LEU A 111 0.73 3.57 -12.81
N ARG A 112 0.04 2.88 -13.73
CA ARG A 112 -1.27 3.28 -14.25
C ARG A 112 -2.30 2.19 -13.98
N PHE A 113 -3.43 2.57 -13.40
CA PHE A 113 -4.54 1.70 -13.05
C PHE A 113 -5.75 2.06 -13.92
N LEU A 114 -6.04 1.20 -14.89
CA LEU A 114 -7.09 1.43 -15.89
C LEU A 114 -8.49 1.10 -15.35
N VAL A 115 -9.41 2.08 -15.42
CA VAL A 115 -10.81 1.95 -15.02
C VAL A 115 -11.77 2.38 -16.12
N GLY A 116 -12.94 1.74 -16.19
CA GLY A 116 -14.04 2.21 -17.05
C GLY A 116 -14.90 3.24 -16.33
N SER A 117 -15.50 4.17 -17.09
CA SER A 117 -16.44 5.15 -16.55
C SER A 117 -17.62 4.47 -15.84
N GLY A 118 -17.94 4.91 -14.61
CA GLY A 118 -18.97 4.33 -13.75
C GLY A 118 -18.59 2.99 -13.07
N GLU A 119 -17.39 2.46 -13.31
CA GLU A 119 -16.91 1.21 -12.70
C GLU A 119 -16.56 1.42 -11.23
N THR A 120 -17.04 0.53 -10.35
CA THR A 120 -16.53 0.43 -8.98
C THR A 120 -15.39 -0.57 -8.92
N VAL A 121 -14.27 -0.17 -8.32
CA VAL A 121 -13.09 -1.02 -8.07
C VAL A 121 -12.79 -1.10 -6.58
N LEU A 122 -12.17 -2.21 -6.17
CA LEU A 122 -11.66 -2.40 -4.81
C LEU A 122 -10.16 -2.10 -4.80
N LEU A 123 -9.75 -1.11 -4.03
CA LEU A 123 -8.35 -0.82 -3.76
C LEU A 123 -7.98 -1.48 -2.42
N ARG A 124 -7.04 -2.42 -2.47
CA ARG A 124 -6.49 -3.14 -1.31
C ARG A 124 -5.20 -2.44 -0.89
N VAL A 125 -5.30 -1.44 -0.02
CA VAL A 125 -4.19 -0.56 0.36
C VAL A 125 -3.45 -1.16 1.54
N ILE A 126 -2.13 -1.25 1.46
CA ILE A 126 -1.26 -1.85 2.46
C ILE A 126 -0.14 -0.87 2.75
N ASN A 127 0.03 -0.45 4.01
CA ASN A 127 1.25 0.27 4.38
C ASN A 127 2.35 -0.74 4.73
N SER A 128 3.17 -1.04 3.72
CA SER A 128 4.37 -1.87 3.83
C SER A 128 5.64 -1.08 4.21
N GLY A 129 5.53 0.24 4.41
CA GLY A 129 6.62 1.12 4.83
C GLY A 129 7.17 0.74 6.22
N LEU A 130 8.38 1.20 6.53
CA LEU A 130 9.02 0.88 7.81
C LEU A 130 8.53 1.75 8.96
N ASN A 131 8.53 3.07 8.78
CA ASN A 131 8.52 3.99 9.92
C ASN A 131 7.40 5.03 9.89
N GLN A 132 6.74 5.27 8.75
CA GLN A 132 5.82 6.38 8.58
C GLN A 132 4.36 5.95 8.41
N GLU A 133 3.48 6.63 9.13
CA GLU A 133 2.05 6.61 8.83
C GLU A 133 1.82 7.41 7.54
N LEU A 134 0.99 6.89 6.64
CA LEU A 134 0.78 7.49 5.33
C LEU A 134 -0.68 7.87 5.17
N PHE A 135 -0.93 9.13 4.81
CA PHE A 135 -2.17 9.51 4.15
C PHE A 135 -2.17 8.97 2.74
N PHE A 136 -3.31 8.44 2.30
CA PHE A 136 -3.54 8.01 0.93
C PHE A 136 -4.88 8.56 0.41
N GLY A 137 -4.88 9.04 -0.83
CA GLY A 137 -6.07 9.53 -1.50
C GLY A 137 -5.98 9.40 -3.01
N VAL A 138 -7.12 9.54 -3.67
CA VAL A 138 -7.22 9.58 -5.13
C VAL A 138 -7.89 10.89 -5.54
N ALA A 139 -7.23 11.67 -6.39
CA ALA A 139 -7.68 13.00 -6.77
C ALA A 139 -9.13 12.97 -7.29
N ASN A 140 -9.98 13.83 -6.73
CA ASN A 140 -11.41 13.97 -7.05
C ASN A 140 -12.28 12.72 -6.83
N HIS A 141 -11.80 11.68 -6.16
CA HIS A 141 -12.59 10.47 -5.88
C HIS A 141 -12.78 10.29 -4.38
N LYS A 142 -13.97 9.84 -3.98
CA LYS A 142 -14.22 9.36 -2.62
C LYS A 142 -13.82 7.90 -2.48
N LEU A 143 -13.33 7.57 -1.30
CA LEU A 143 -12.97 6.22 -0.87
C LEU A 143 -14.01 5.73 0.13
N THR A 144 -14.67 4.61 -0.15
CA THR A 144 -15.58 3.98 0.82
C THR A 144 -14.86 2.82 1.49
N VAL A 145 -14.49 2.99 2.75
CA VAL A 145 -13.79 1.96 3.54
C VAL A 145 -14.76 0.83 3.83
N VAL A 146 -14.35 -0.40 3.53
CA VAL A 146 -15.18 -1.61 3.69
C VAL A 146 -14.52 -2.71 4.51
N ALA A 147 -13.20 -2.69 4.67
CA ALA A 147 -12.48 -3.61 5.54
C ALA A 147 -11.17 -2.99 6.05
N ALA A 148 -10.71 -3.45 7.21
CA ALA A 148 -9.40 -3.17 7.77
C ALA A 148 -8.84 -4.45 8.41
N ASP A 149 -7.58 -4.77 8.12
CA ASP A 149 -6.86 -5.94 8.67
C ASP A 149 -7.62 -7.27 8.53
N ALA A 150 -8.09 -7.53 7.31
CA ALA A 150 -8.92 -8.68 6.94
C ALA A 150 -10.16 -8.89 7.83
N SER A 151 -10.75 -7.77 8.27
CA SER A 151 -12.03 -7.72 8.96
C SER A 151 -12.93 -6.67 8.33
N TYR A 152 -14.18 -7.03 8.06
CA TYR A 152 -15.16 -6.12 7.47
C TYR A 152 -15.56 -5.02 8.45
N THR A 153 -15.64 -3.79 7.94
CA THR A 153 -16.08 -2.62 8.71
C THR A 153 -17.50 -2.23 8.34
N LYS A 154 -18.17 -1.47 9.20
CA LYS A 154 -19.36 -0.70 8.75
C LYS A 154 -18.91 0.29 7.68
N PRO A 155 -19.46 0.28 6.46
CA PRO A 155 -18.96 1.14 5.40
C PRO A 155 -19.11 2.63 5.72
N PHE A 156 -18.07 3.40 5.42
CA PHE A 156 -18.09 4.86 5.49
C PHE A 156 -17.24 5.48 4.39
N SER A 157 -17.64 6.67 3.91
CA SER A 157 -16.94 7.36 2.82
C SER A 157 -16.06 8.49 3.35
N THR A 158 -14.87 8.62 2.80
CA THR A 158 -13.86 9.64 3.11
C THR A 158 -13.13 10.06 1.83
N ASN A 159 -12.44 11.20 1.85
CA ASN A 159 -11.56 11.61 0.73
C ASN A 159 -10.13 11.07 0.89
N VAL A 160 -9.75 10.75 2.13
CA VAL A 160 -8.39 10.32 2.50
C VAL A 160 -8.49 9.25 3.58
N ILE A 161 -7.60 8.27 3.51
CA ILE A 161 -7.38 7.29 4.58
C ILE A 161 -5.98 7.50 5.15
N MET A 162 -5.76 7.11 6.39
CA MET A 162 -4.46 7.10 7.04
C MET A 162 -4.16 5.66 7.45
N LEU A 163 -3.01 5.14 7.08
CA LEU A 163 -2.58 3.79 7.47
C LEU A 163 -1.24 3.88 8.20
N GLY A 164 -1.16 3.27 9.37
CA GLY A 164 0.11 3.03 10.03
C GLY A 164 0.86 1.85 9.42
N PRO A 165 2.20 1.78 9.56
CA PRO A 165 2.99 0.64 9.12
C PRO A 165 2.42 -0.69 9.60
N GLY A 166 2.10 -1.57 8.65
CA GLY A 166 1.53 -2.89 8.87
C GLY A 166 0.01 -2.99 8.82
N GLN A 167 -0.70 -1.86 8.77
CA GLN A 167 -2.14 -1.86 8.55
C GLN A 167 -2.48 -2.06 7.07
N THR A 168 -3.65 -2.65 6.87
CA THR A 168 -4.30 -2.80 5.57
C THR A 168 -5.68 -2.16 5.61
N THR A 169 -6.11 -1.58 4.50
CA THR A 169 -7.45 -1.00 4.36
C THR A 169 -7.97 -1.26 2.96
N ASP A 170 -9.14 -1.87 2.90
CA ASP A 170 -9.87 -2.15 1.68
C ASP A 170 -10.88 -1.02 1.45
N VAL A 171 -10.76 -0.33 0.32
CA VAL A 171 -11.65 0.77 -0.06
C VAL A 171 -12.27 0.56 -1.44
N LEU A 172 -13.57 0.85 -1.56
CA LEU A 172 -14.24 0.95 -2.84
C LEU A 172 -14.06 2.36 -3.41
N LEU A 173 -13.72 2.42 -4.69
CA LEU A 173 -13.67 3.65 -5.48
C LEU A 173 -14.57 3.48 -6.70
N THR A 174 -15.47 4.43 -6.93
CA THR A 174 -16.29 4.48 -8.16
C THR A 174 -15.69 5.50 -9.11
N ALA A 175 -15.44 5.11 -10.35
CA ALA A 175 -14.92 5.97 -11.41
C ALA A 175 -16.02 6.89 -11.96
N ASP A 176 -16.47 7.85 -11.14
CA ASP A 176 -17.59 8.76 -11.40
C ASP A 176 -17.19 10.15 -11.89
N GLN A 177 -15.91 10.36 -12.16
CA GLN A 177 -15.36 11.63 -12.65
C GLN A 177 -15.33 11.66 -14.20
N PRO A 178 -15.20 12.86 -14.82
CA PRO A 178 -14.97 12.96 -16.26
C PRO A 178 -13.77 12.10 -16.72
N PRO A 179 -13.82 11.43 -17.88
CA PRO A 179 -12.70 10.62 -18.36
C PRO A 179 -11.40 11.43 -18.48
N ALA A 180 -10.43 11.14 -17.61
CA ALA A 180 -9.13 11.81 -17.53
C ALA A 180 -8.13 10.97 -16.73
N HIS A 181 -6.99 11.57 -16.37
CA HIS A 181 -5.99 10.99 -15.48
C HIS A 181 -6.07 11.64 -14.09
N TYR A 182 -6.12 10.82 -13.04
CA TYR A 182 -6.22 11.28 -11.66
C TYR A 182 -5.08 10.68 -10.84
N TYR A 183 -4.33 11.50 -10.11
CA TYR A 183 -3.29 10.97 -9.23
C TYR A 183 -3.90 10.19 -8.07
N MET A 184 -3.40 8.98 -7.87
CA MET A 184 -3.35 8.34 -6.55
C MET A 184 -2.09 8.82 -5.87
N ALA A 185 -2.17 9.29 -4.63
CA ALA A 185 -1.02 9.85 -3.93
C ALA A 185 -0.97 9.37 -2.49
N ALA A 186 0.27 9.18 -1.99
CA ALA A 186 0.52 8.98 -0.58
C ALA A 186 1.61 9.93 -0.06
N HIS A 187 1.43 10.41 1.16
CA HIS A 187 2.32 11.36 1.85
C HIS A 187 2.30 11.09 3.36
N ALA A 188 3.40 11.39 4.05
CA ALA A 188 3.55 11.10 5.46
C ALA A 188 2.65 11.96 6.36
N TYR A 189 1.99 11.31 7.32
CA TYR A 189 1.50 11.99 8.51
C TYR A 189 2.64 12.07 9.52
N ASN A 190 3.03 13.29 9.91
CA ASN A 190 3.97 13.48 11.01
C ASN A 190 3.56 14.69 11.86
N SER A 191 3.37 14.45 13.16
CA SER A 191 3.13 15.48 14.18
C SER A 191 4.28 15.60 15.19
N ALA A 192 5.30 14.76 15.07
CA ALA A 192 6.47 14.76 15.94
C ALA A 192 7.54 15.73 15.42
N ASN A 193 8.34 16.27 16.34
CA ASN A 193 9.51 17.08 16.00
C ASN A 193 10.73 16.19 15.65
N ALA A 194 10.55 15.34 14.63
CA ALA A 194 11.57 14.42 14.13
C ALA A 194 11.68 14.50 12.60
N PRO A 195 12.89 14.35 12.02
CA PRO A 195 13.05 14.28 10.57
C PRO A 195 12.24 13.12 9.97
N PHE A 196 11.64 13.36 8.82
CA PHE A 196 10.87 12.38 8.06
C PHE A 196 11.00 12.68 6.56
N ASP A 197 10.70 11.68 5.73
CA ASP A 197 10.53 11.91 4.30
C ASP A 197 9.25 12.73 4.08
N ASN A 198 9.41 13.95 3.55
CA ASN A 198 8.31 14.89 3.28
C ASN A 198 7.93 14.93 1.79
N THR A 199 8.35 13.95 1.01
CA THR A 199 8.00 13.82 -0.40
C THR A 199 6.68 13.06 -0.57
N THR A 200 6.13 13.09 -1.80
CA THR A 200 4.84 12.47 -2.14
C THR A 200 5.06 11.43 -3.23
N THR A 201 4.66 10.18 -2.97
CA THR A 201 4.61 9.14 -4.01
C THR A 201 3.31 9.20 -4.79
N THR A 202 3.37 8.86 -6.07
CA THR A 202 2.21 8.92 -6.97
C THR A 202 2.07 7.71 -7.88
N ALA A 203 0.82 7.42 -8.21
CA ALA A 203 0.41 6.55 -9.30
C ALA A 203 -0.78 7.19 -10.02
N ILE A 204 -1.22 6.65 -11.14
CA ILE A 204 -2.26 7.27 -11.98
C ILE A 204 -3.47 6.33 -12.06
N LEU A 205 -4.64 6.82 -11.67
CA LEU A 205 -5.93 6.25 -12.06
C LEU A 205 -6.27 6.78 -13.46
N GLU A 206 -6.35 5.86 -14.43
CA GLU A 206 -6.52 6.20 -15.85
C GLU A 206 -7.88 5.72 -16.34
N TYR A 207 -8.71 6.65 -16.80
CA TYR A 207 -9.97 6.31 -17.45
C TYR A 207 -9.69 5.80 -18.86
N LYS A 208 -10.28 4.66 -19.23
CA LYS A 208 -10.10 4.06 -20.56
C LYS A 208 -10.55 4.97 -21.71
N ASP A 209 -11.53 5.82 -21.44
CA ASP A 209 -12.10 6.76 -22.42
C ASP A 209 -11.48 8.16 -22.29
N ALA A 210 -10.36 8.30 -21.56
CA ALA A 210 -9.66 9.57 -21.42
C ALA A 210 -9.20 10.07 -22.80
N PRO A 211 -9.44 11.35 -23.14
CA PRO A 211 -8.95 11.93 -24.37
C PRO A 211 -7.42 12.00 -24.36
N CYS A 212 -6.81 11.74 -25.53
CA CYS A 212 -5.38 11.88 -25.76
C CYS A 212 -4.86 13.30 -25.52
#